data_AF-A0A3A9B9W5-F1
#
_entry.id   AF-A0A3A9B9W5-F1
#
_cell.length_a   1.000
_cell.length_b   1.000
_cell.length_c   1.000
_cell.angle_alpha   90.00
_cell.angle_beta   90.00
_cell.angle_gamma   90.00
#
_symmetry.space_group_name_H-M   'P 1'
#
loop_
_entity.id
_entity.type
_entity.pdbx_description
1 polymer ?
#
loop_
_entity_poly.entity_id
_entity_poly.type
_entity_poly.pdbx_seq_one_letter_code
_entity_poly.pdbx_strand_id
1 'polypeptide(L)'
;MLWKEFQDKMLESFGRNFFCVDDLHFNVKKEIRVGECVEFDDCQILQYLRSLHAMEGNLCIITDWCYKKNEGPFIVDANELGQFVNTYKMMYGEAFYSTDIVIINFEKKLLWVFFHEGIYWLSEG
;
A
#
# COMPACT_ATOMS: atom_id res chain seq x y z
N MET A 1 -11.62 6.37 3.90
CA MET A 1 -11.30 6.59 5.32
C MET A 1 -10.79 8.00 5.49
N LEU A 2 -11.03 8.69 6.61
CA LEU A 2 -10.42 10.02 6.84
C LEU A 2 -8.96 9.88 7.30
N TRP A 3 -8.11 10.85 6.95
CA TRP A 3 -6.70 10.84 7.38
C TRP A 3 -6.52 10.74 8.90
N LYS A 4 -7.39 11.39 9.68
CA LYS A 4 -7.36 11.28 11.14
C LYS A 4 -7.61 9.85 11.62
N GLU A 5 -8.65 9.21 11.11
CA GLU A 5 -8.98 7.82 11.45
C GLU A 5 -7.85 6.87 11.07
N PHE A 6 -7.20 7.14 9.94
CA PHE A 6 -6.04 6.39 9.51
C PHE A 6 -4.86 6.52 10.49
N GLN A 7 -4.53 7.73 10.95
CA GLN A 7 -3.45 7.94 11.92
C GLN A 7 -3.75 7.26 13.26
N ASP A 8 -5.00 7.36 13.73
CA ASP A 8 -5.43 6.69 14.97
C ASP A 8 -5.23 5.16 14.86
N LYS A 9 -5.59 4.56 13.72
CA LYS A 9 -5.39 3.13 13.48
C LYS A 9 -3.92 2.73 13.34
N MET A 10 -3.09 3.57 12.71
CA MET A 10 -1.65 3.34 12.63
C MET A 10 -1.02 3.30 14.02
N LEU A 11 -1.39 4.26 14.88
CA LEU A 11 -0.90 4.30 16.26
C LEU A 11 -1.39 3.10 17.07
N GLU A 12 -2.65 2.70 16.94
CA GLU A 12 -3.22 1.54 17.64
C GLU A 12 -2.59 0.22 17.20
N SER A 13 -2.42 0.02 15.88
CA SER A 13 -2.01 -1.26 15.31
C SER A 13 -0.50 -1.46 15.33
N PHE A 14 0.26 -0.39 15.07
CA PHE A 14 1.71 -0.41 14.85
C PHE A 14 2.49 0.45 15.86
N GLY A 15 1.82 1.21 16.73
CA GLY A 15 2.48 2.09 17.70
C GLY A 15 3.20 3.28 17.08
N ARG A 16 2.84 3.67 15.85
CA ARG A 16 3.56 4.66 15.05
C ARG A 16 2.61 5.56 14.27
N ASN A 17 3.06 6.79 14.01
CA ASN A 17 2.41 7.68 13.06
C ASN A 17 3.00 7.47 11.66
N PHE A 18 2.28 7.94 10.65
CA PHE A 18 2.72 7.88 9.26
C PHE A 18 2.77 9.28 8.65
N PHE A 19 3.98 9.78 8.38
CA PHE A 19 4.18 11.05 7.69
C PHE A 19 4.67 10.84 6.27
N CYS A 20 5.58 9.88 6.07
CA CYS A 20 6.03 9.45 4.75
C CYS A 20 6.22 7.94 4.68
N VAL A 21 6.45 7.43 3.48
CA VAL A 21 6.64 6.00 3.22
C VAL A 21 7.89 5.45 3.93
N ASP A 22 8.92 6.27 4.12
CA ASP A 22 10.13 5.89 4.87
C ASP A 22 9.82 5.50 6.32
N ASP A 23 8.79 6.09 6.93
CA ASP A 23 8.36 5.77 8.30
C ASP A 23 7.84 4.32 8.41
N LEU A 24 7.51 3.69 7.29
CA LEU A 24 6.93 2.35 7.22
C LEU A 24 7.96 1.22 7.11
N HIS A 25 9.25 1.56 7.01
CA HIS A 25 10.33 0.60 7.06
C HIS A 25 10.68 0.25 8.50
N PHE A 26 9.87 -0.63 9.11
CA PHE A 26 10.06 -1.11 10.48
C PHE A 26 9.60 -2.56 10.60
N ASN A 27 10.19 -3.34 11.52
CA ASN A 27 9.82 -4.75 11.74
C ASN A 27 9.70 -5.57 10.44
N VAL A 28 10.55 -5.27 9.46
CA VAL A 28 10.48 -5.88 8.12
C VAL A 28 10.71 -7.38 8.21
N LYS A 29 9.77 -8.16 7.68
CA LYS A 29 9.82 -9.64 7.63
C LYS A 29 10.39 -10.16 6.34
N LYS A 30 10.09 -9.46 5.24
CA LYS A 30 10.55 -9.80 3.90
C LYS A 30 10.76 -8.50 3.13
N GLU A 31 11.85 -8.41 2.42
CA GLU A 31 12.20 -7.32 1.51
C GLU A 31 12.76 -7.94 0.24
N ILE A 32 12.33 -7.43 -0.91
CA ILE A 32 12.85 -7.82 -2.21
C ILE A 32 13.19 -6.56 -3.00
N ARG A 33 14.32 -6.60 -3.69
CA ARG A 33 14.80 -5.53 -4.56
C ARG A 33 14.77 -6.01 -6.00
N VAL A 34 13.96 -5.36 -6.82
CA VAL A 34 13.90 -5.58 -8.28
C VAL A 34 14.75 -4.57 -9.04
N GLY A 35 15.15 -3.48 -8.38
CA GLY A 35 16.08 -2.47 -8.89
C GLY A 35 15.38 -1.27 -9.52
N GLU A 36 16.11 -0.16 -9.57
CA GLU A 36 15.69 1.10 -10.21
C GLU A 36 15.72 0.96 -11.74
N CYS A 37 14.88 1.74 -12.44
CA CYS A 37 14.77 1.78 -13.92
C CYS A 37 14.05 0.61 -14.60
N VAL A 38 13.19 -0.11 -13.89
CA VAL A 38 12.22 -1.03 -14.49
C VAL A 38 10.86 -0.33 -14.57
N GLU A 39 10.24 -0.33 -15.75
CA GLU A 39 8.83 0.08 -15.87
C GLU A 39 7.95 -1.01 -15.26
N PHE A 40 7.17 -0.65 -14.25
CA PHE A 40 6.24 -1.55 -13.58
C PHE A 40 4.81 -1.25 -13.99
N ASP A 41 4.04 -2.30 -14.29
CA ASP A 41 2.60 -2.20 -14.48
C ASP A 41 1.84 -2.45 -13.16
N ASP A 42 0.65 -1.88 -13.04
CA ASP A 42 -0.19 -1.94 -11.84
C ASP A 42 -0.47 -3.39 -11.38
N CYS A 43 -0.66 -4.33 -12.32
CA CYS A 43 -0.92 -5.73 -12.00
C CYS A 43 0.33 -6.44 -11.49
N GLN A 44 1.49 -6.12 -12.06
CA GLN A 44 2.79 -6.64 -11.65
C GLN A 44 3.15 -6.18 -10.24
N ILE A 45 2.93 -4.90 -9.90
CA ILE A 45 3.11 -4.38 -8.54
C ILE A 45 2.27 -5.18 -7.55
N LEU A 46 0.99 -5.40 -7.88
CA LEU A 46 0.11 -6.19 -7.03
C LEU A 46 0.60 -7.64 -6.86
N GLN A 47 1.13 -8.27 -7.91
CA GLN A 47 1.71 -9.60 -7.82
C GLN A 47 2.96 -9.64 -6.93
N TYR A 48 3.84 -8.64 -7.02
CA TYR A 48 5.00 -8.51 -6.15
C TYR A 48 4.59 -8.43 -4.69
N LEU A 49 3.65 -7.56 -4.34
CA LEU A 49 3.20 -7.42 -2.95
C LEU A 49 2.54 -8.71 -2.44
N ARG A 50 1.72 -9.37 -3.26
CA ARG A 50 1.10 -10.67 -2.92
C ARG A 50 2.12 -11.80 -2.75
N SER A 51 3.27 -11.73 -3.41
CA SER A 51 4.33 -12.73 -3.25
C SER A 51 4.98 -12.70 -1.86
N LEU A 52 4.93 -11.56 -1.16
CA LEU A 52 5.47 -11.43 0.19
C LEU A 52 4.61 -12.18 1.20
N HIS A 53 3.29 -12.01 1.11
CA HIS A 53 2.30 -12.67 1.94
C HIS A 53 0.90 -12.54 1.30
N ALA A 54 0.06 -13.56 1.49
CA ALA A 54 -1.32 -13.52 1.01
C ALA A 54 -2.08 -12.33 1.62
N MET A 55 -2.86 -11.63 0.81
CA MET A 55 -3.72 -10.54 1.26
C MET A 55 -5.12 -11.09 1.51
N GLU A 56 -5.71 -10.76 2.66
CA GLU A 56 -7.03 -11.20 3.07
C GLU A 56 -7.77 -10.08 3.82
N GLY A 57 -9.10 -10.17 3.90
CA GLY A 57 -9.95 -9.23 4.63
C GLY A 57 -9.95 -7.81 4.05
N ASN A 58 -10.22 -6.82 4.91
CA ASN A 58 -10.26 -5.42 4.52
C ASN A 58 -8.85 -4.82 4.46
N LEU A 59 -8.52 -4.23 3.33
CA LEU A 59 -7.24 -3.59 3.06
C LEU A 59 -7.42 -2.08 2.99
N CYS A 60 -6.57 -1.36 3.70
CA CYS A 60 -6.40 0.08 3.60
C CYS A 60 -5.31 0.35 2.56
N ILE A 61 -5.62 1.13 1.53
CA ILE A 61 -4.72 1.38 0.40
C ILE A 61 -4.46 2.87 0.26
N ILE A 62 -3.18 3.22 0.16
CA ILE A 62 -2.71 4.57 -0.08
C ILE A 62 -1.94 4.59 -1.39
N THR A 63 -2.34 5.51 -2.25
CA THR A 63 -1.70 5.82 -3.53
C THR A 63 -1.35 7.31 -3.55
N ASP A 64 -0.54 7.73 -4.52
CA ASP A 64 -0.24 9.14 -4.77
C ASP A 64 -1.49 10.02 -4.89
N TRP A 65 -2.57 9.48 -5.46
CA TRP A 65 -3.83 10.20 -5.64
C TRP A 65 -4.38 10.70 -4.30
N CYS A 66 -4.30 9.88 -3.24
CA CYS A 66 -4.76 10.25 -1.89
C CYS A 66 -4.09 11.55 -1.42
N TYR A 67 -2.77 11.64 -1.56
CA TYR A 67 -2.03 12.84 -1.18
C TYR A 67 -2.33 14.02 -2.11
N LYS A 68 -2.31 13.80 -3.44
CA LYS A 68 -2.53 14.86 -4.45
C LYS A 68 -3.91 15.50 -4.33
N LYS A 69 -4.93 14.73 -3.96
CA LYS A 69 -6.32 15.20 -3.80
C LYS A 69 -6.69 15.57 -2.37
N ASN A 70 -5.79 15.36 -1.41
CA ASN A 70 -6.08 15.47 0.02
C ASN A 70 -7.29 14.62 0.45
N GLU A 71 -7.39 13.44 -0.17
CA GLU A 71 -8.40 12.43 0.09
C GLU A 71 -7.76 11.30 0.88
N GLY A 72 -8.47 10.78 1.88
CA GLY A 72 -7.90 9.74 2.71
C GLY A 72 -7.82 8.37 2.03
N PRO A 73 -7.29 7.36 2.73
CA PRO A 73 -7.05 6.05 2.15
C PRO A 73 -8.33 5.34 1.69
N PHE A 74 -8.16 4.49 0.68
CA PHE A 74 -9.21 3.58 0.20
C PHE A 74 -9.35 2.39 1.13
N ILE A 75 -10.57 1.86 1.25
CA ILE A 75 -10.85 0.59 1.94
C ILE A 75 -11.41 -0.36 0.90
N VAL A 76 -10.74 -1.49 0.70
CA VAL A 76 -11.03 -2.46 -0.35
C VAL A 76 -10.94 -3.86 0.22
N ASP A 77 -11.91 -4.72 -0.05
CA ASP A 77 -11.81 -6.14 0.29
C ASP A 77 -10.72 -6.81 -0.56
N ALA A 78 -9.91 -7.67 0.05
CA ALA A 78 -8.80 -8.34 -0.64
C ALA A 78 -9.25 -9.15 -1.89
N ASN A 79 -10.49 -9.65 -1.91
CA ASN A 79 -11.05 -10.35 -3.07
C ASN A 79 -11.39 -9.39 -4.22
N GLU A 80 -11.69 -8.12 -3.92
CA GLU A 80 -12.01 -7.08 -4.89
C GLU A 80 -10.77 -6.30 -5.34
N LEU A 81 -9.64 -6.43 -4.64
CA LEU A 81 -8.41 -5.70 -4.90
C LEU A 81 -7.95 -5.78 -6.37
N GLY A 82 -8.05 -6.96 -6.99
CA GLY A 82 -7.67 -7.11 -8.40
C GLY A 82 -8.54 -6.27 -9.33
N GLN A 83 -9.85 -6.24 -9.10
CA GLN A 83 -10.77 -5.41 -9.87
C GLN A 83 -10.57 -3.92 -9.59
N PHE A 84 -10.32 -3.55 -8.32
CA PHE A 84 -10.01 -2.18 -7.92
C PHE A 84 -8.79 -1.65 -8.69
N VAL A 85 -7.68 -2.39 -8.70
CA VAL A 85 -6.47 -2.02 -9.44
C VAL A 85 -6.74 -1.91 -10.94
N ASN A 86 -7.43 -2.88 -11.53
CA ASN A 86 -7.73 -2.88 -12.97
C ASN A 86 -8.61 -1.70 -13.42
N THR A 87 -9.49 -1.21 -12.55
CA THR A 87 -10.42 -0.11 -12.86
C THR A 87 -9.93 1.24 -12.36
N TYR A 88 -8.83 1.28 -11.61
CA TYR A 88 -8.33 2.47 -10.92
C TYR A 88 -8.12 3.66 -11.87
N LYS A 89 -7.37 3.45 -12.96
CA LYS A 89 -7.09 4.51 -13.94
C LYS A 89 -8.32 5.11 -14.58
N MET A 90 -9.33 4.27 -14.85
CA MET A 90 -10.60 4.73 -15.40
C MET A 90 -11.38 5.58 -14.39
N MET A 91 -11.35 5.21 -13.10
CA MET A 91 -12.08 5.91 -12.04
C MET A 91 -11.40 7.21 -11.59
N TYR A 92 -10.08 7.21 -11.49
CA TYR A 92 -9.31 8.28 -10.85
C TYR A 92 -8.45 9.10 -11.81
N GLY A 93 -8.31 8.67 -13.06
CA GLY A 93 -7.60 9.39 -14.12
C GLY A 93 -6.07 9.27 -14.07
N GLU A 94 -5.51 8.50 -13.12
CA GLU A 94 -4.08 8.22 -13.02
C GLU A 94 -3.81 6.72 -12.74
N ALA A 95 -2.59 6.26 -12.99
CA ALA A 95 -2.21 4.86 -12.72
C ALA A 95 -2.34 4.53 -11.22
N PHE A 96 -2.58 3.25 -10.90
CA PHE A 96 -2.63 2.82 -9.51
C PHE A 96 -1.26 3.02 -8.85
N TYR A 97 -0.20 2.54 -9.51
CA TYR A 97 1.19 2.81 -9.17
C TYR A 97 1.70 4.05 -9.90
N SER A 98 2.29 4.99 -9.15
CA SER A 98 2.89 6.22 -9.68
C SER A 98 4.25 6.47 -9.04
N THR A 99 4.33 6.54 -7.70
CA THR A 99 5.61 6.56 -6.98
C THR A 99 5.65 5.46 -5.92
N ASP A 100 4.83 5.56 -4.88
CA ASP A 100 4.80 4.59 -3.80
C ASP A 100 3.39 4.02 -3.61
N ILE A 101 3.32 2.77 -3.14
CA ILE A 101 2.05 2.12 -2.79
C ILE A 101 2.17 1.53 -1.40
N VAL A 102 1.18 1.85 -0.56
CA VAL A 102 1.05 1.27 0.77
C VAL A 102 -0.26 0.52 0.85
N ILE A 103 -0.21 -0.75 1.24
CA ILE A 103 -1.37 -1.59 1.51
C ILE A 103 -1.26 -2.08 2.96
N ILE A 104 -2.32 -1.94 3.74
CA ILE A 104 -2.32 -2.26 5.16
C ILE A 104 -3.53 -3.12 5.49
N ASN A 105 -3.31 -4.21 6.20
CA ASN A 105 -4.35 -4.90 6.94
C ASN A 105 -4.18 -4.58 8.44
N PHE A 106 -5.03 -3.71 8.97
CA PHE A 106 -4.97 -3.32 10.38
C PHE A 106 -5.33 -4.47 11.34
N GLU A 107 -6.27 -5.34 10.99
CA GLU A 107 -6.68 -6.47 11.83
C GLU A 107 -5.56 -7.49 12.01
N LYS A 108 -4.79 -7.72 10.94
CA LYS A 108 -3.65 -8.64 10.91
C LYS A 108 -2.33 -7.97 11.26
N LYS A 109 -2.32 -6.64 11.42
CA LYS A 109 -1.13 -5.82 11.63
C LYS A 109 -0.04 -6.07 10.58
N LEU A 110 -0.46 -6.21 9.33
CA LEU A 110 0.43 -6.41 8.19
C LEU A 110 0.43 -5.18 7.30
N LEU A 111 1.61 -4.81 6.81
CA LEU A 111 1.80 -3.65 5.97
C LEU A 111 2.73 -4.02 4.81
N TRP A 112 2.23 -3.87 3.58
CA TRP A 112 2.99 -4.05 2.36
C TRP A 112 3.32 -2.67 1.78
N VAL A 113 4.57 -2.48 1.38
CA VAL A 113 4.99 -1.28 0.65
C VAL A 113 5.63 -1.68 -0.67
N PHE A 114 5.26 -0.98 -1.73
CA PHE A 114 6.09 -0.87 -2.92
C PHE A 114 6.64 0.55 -2.98
N PHE A 115 7.97 0.67 -3.00
CA PHE A 115 8.69 1.93 -3.01
C PHE A 115 9.31 2.19 -4.37
N HIS A 116 9.28 3.44 -4.81
CA HIS A 116 9.66 3.85 -6.16
C HIS A 116 11.07 3.44 -6.60
N GLU A 117 11.99 3.16 -5.67
CA GLU A 117 13.33 2.62 -5.95
C GLU A 117 13.33 1.13 -6.38
N GLY A 118 12.16 0.54 -6.65
CA GLY A 118 12.04 -0.87 -6.99
C GLY A 118 12.33 -1.79 -5.79
N ILE A 119 11.91 -1.35 -4.60
CA ILE A 119 12.00 -2.11 -3.36
C ILE A 119 10.58 -2.36 -2.86
N TYR A 120 10.27 -3.60 -2.49
CA TYR A 120 9.01 -3.89 -1.83
C TYR A 120 9.21 -4.80 -0.63
N TRP A 121 8.45 -4.52 0.42
CA TRP A 121 8.60 -5.21 1.69
C TRP A 121 7.29 -5.41 2.42
N LEU A 122 7.35 -6.29 3.41
CA LEU A 122 6.29 -6.59 4.36
C LEU A 122 6.79 -6.26 5.77
N SER A 123 6.08 -5.38 6.45
CA SER A 123 6.25 -5.05 7.86
C SER A 123 5.13 -5.68 8.69
N GLU A 124 5.44 -6.01 9.95
CA GLU A 124 4.47 -6.55 10.92
C GLU A 124 4.48 -5.72 12.22
N GLY A 125 3.29 -5.40 12.73
CA GLY A 125 3.06 -4.59 13.95
C GLY A 125 2.95 -5.38 15.24
#